data_AF-A0A5D3E9A4-F1
#
_entry.id   AF-A0A5D3E9A4-F1
#
_cell.length_a   1.000
_cell.length_b   1.000
_cell.length_c   1.000
_cell.angle_alpha   90.00
_cell.angle_beta   90.00
_cell.angle_gamma   90.00
#
_symmetry.space_group_name_H-M   'P 1'
#
loop_
_entity.id
_entity.type
_entity.pdbx_description
1 polymer ?
#
loop_
_entity_poly.entity_id
_entity_poly.type
_entity_poly.pdbx_seq_one_letter_code
_entity_poly.pdbx_strand_id
1 'polypeptide(L)'
;MTRLEQLISWLGDRQRSFADGVALFEALAKEQMKERYSAYFAGAPENPHAFDPHFTQLVNSLSKIAQEAKQAPSLYPLAQEEVVVMKTMTDEDRQSAIREKETGLKELAELVSELHERIDSLESDSEDHSDELYSLQNQLDEKMSEMASLREEISALGAPGVKIVTEESLTPALRKYYNRIKEIAPLYASLHNDVANPDIPMEERQALAEQLCKLDDERRDLWGKIDAWAEGKGTLELEAERPVFSENTVVRGIEIARRMKRLKENIANSKASAERAEKDGKKTVYANAVARVEKYEAELAELEKEISVQANAAG
;
A
#
# COMPACT_ATOMS: atom_id res chain seq x y z
N MET A 1 7.20 -4.45 16.30
CA MET A 1 7.62 -3.91 17.61
C MET A 1 6.40 -3.95 18.51
N THR A 2 6.48 -4.47 19.73
CA THR A 2 5.38 -4.42 20.70
C THR A 2 5.27 -3.05 21.36
N ARG A 3 4.13 -2.69 21.98
CA ARG A 3 4.02 -1.43 22.74
C ARG A 3 5.02 -1.37 23.89
N LEU A 4 5.35 -2.52 24.48
CA LEU A 4 6.40 -2.64 25.48
C LEU A 4 7.77 -2.30 24.89
N GLU A 5 8.10 -2.81 23.70
CA GLU A 5 9.32 -2.45 23.00
C GLU A 5 9.35 -0.95 22.67
N GLN A 6 8.24 -0.39 22.13
CA GLN A 6 8.11 1.04 21.84
C GLN A 6 8.36 1.91 23.09
N LEU A 7 7.78 1.51 24.22
CA LEU A 7 7.98 2.13 25.52
C LEU A 7 9.45 2.06 25.96
N ILE A 8 10.10 0.90 25.84
CA ILE A 8 11.52 0.73 26.17
C ILE A 8 12.40 1.63 25.28
N SER A 9 12.08 1.73 24.00
CA SER A 9 12.78 2.61 23.05
C SER A 9 12.63 4.08 23.44
N TRP A 10 11.40 4.52 23.75
CA TRP A 10 11.14 5.90 24.19
C TRP A 10 11.86 6.23 25.50
N LEU A 11 11.90 5.29 26.47
CA LEU A 11 12.64 5.46 27.72
C LEU A 11 14.16 5.54 27.52
N GLY A 12 14.68 4.83 26.51
CA GLY A 12 16.10 4.83 26.14
C GLY A 12 16.52 6.08 25.36
N ASP A 13 15.57 6.80 24.75
CA ASP A 13 15.85 8.00 23.97
C ASP A 13 16.09 9.23 24.89
N ARG A 14 17.18 9.95 24.61
CA ARG A 14 17.58 11.18 25.32
C ARG A 14 16.86 12.42 24.79
N GLN A 15 16.33 12.37 23.56
CA GLN A 15 15.57 13.43 22.90
C GLN A 15 14.06 13.12 22.84
N ARG A 16 13.60 12.20 23.69
CA ARG A 16 12.22 11.75 23.76
C ARG A 16 11.21 12.91 23.87
N SER A 17 10.10 12.80 23.13
CA SER A 17 9.01 13.77 23.14
C SER A 17 8.04 13.54 24.30
N PHE A 18 7.60 14.63 24.96
CA PHE A 18 6.59 14.57 26.02
C PHE A 18 5.25 14.04 25.51
N ALA A 19 4.80 14.52 24.34
CA ALA A 19 3.52 14.13 23.74
C ALA A 19 3.47 12.62 23.44
N ASP A 20 4.55 12.07 22.90
CA ASP A 20 4.66 10.63 22.62
C ASP A 20 4.61 9.82 23.92
N GLY A 21 5.23 10.33 24.99
CA GLY A 21 5.16 9.72 26.32
C GLY A 21 3.74 9.72 26.88
N VAL A 22 2.99 10.81 26.74
CA VAL A 22 1.59 10.89 27.20
C VAL A 22 0.73 9.90 26.43
N ALA A 23 0.91 9.78 25.11
CA ALA A 23 0.21 8.79 24.30
C ALA A 23 0.52 7.35 24.76
N LEU A 24 1.78 7.05 25.06
CA LEU A 24 2.18 5.76 25.64
C LEU A 24 1.56 5.53 27.02
N PHE A 25 1.46 6.57 27.85
CA PHE A 25 0.84 6.49 29.17
C PHE A 25 -0.65 6.20 29.06
N GLU A 26 -1.38 6.93 28.22
CA GLU A 26 -2.81 6.69 27.98
C GLU A 26 -3.08 5.31 27.39
N ALA A 27 -2.16 4.80 26.58
CA ALA A 27 -2.28 3.48 25.98
C ALA A 27 -2.02 2.33 26.96
N LEU A 28 -1.15 2.52 27.96
CA LEU A 28 -0.61 1.42 28.77
C LEU A 28 -0.93 1.49 30.27
N ALA A 29 -1.29 2.67 30.78
CA ALA A 29 -1.62 2.84 32.18
C ALA A 29 -2.94 2.14 32.53
N LYS A 30 -3.00 1.57 33.73
CA LYS A 30 -4.25 1.07 34.32
C LYS A 30 -5.17 2.24 34.68
N GLU A 31 -6.47 2.00 34.72
CA GLU A 31 -7.48 3.04 34.97
C GLU A 31 -7.20 3.91 36.20
N GLN A 32 -6.81 3.28 37.32
CA GLN A 32 -6.46 3.99 38.56
C GLN A 32 -5.28 4.97 38.40
N MET A 33 -4.31 4.64 37.52
CA MET A 33 -3.17 5.52 37.23
C MET A 33 -3.62 6.67 36.32
N LYS A 34 -4.51 6.41 35.36
CA LYS A 34 -5.07 7.45 34.48
C LYS A 34 -5.86 8.48 35.27
N GLU A 35 -6.79 8.04 36.11
CA GLU A 35 -7.57 8.92 36.99
C GLU A 35 -6.68 9.84 37.84
N ARG A 36 -5.52 9.34 38.27
CA ARG A 36 -4.60 10.09 39.12
C ARG A 36 -3.71 11.07 38.35
N TYR A 37 -3.30 10.75 37.13
CA TYR A 37 -2.21 11.45 36.44
C TYR A 37 -2.58 12.07 35.08
N SER A 38 -3.65 11.63 34.40
CA SER A 38 -4.02 12.15 33.07
C SER A 38 -4.31 13.66 33.09
N ALA A 39 -5.08 14.14 34.06
CA ALA A 39 -5.35 15.57 34.22
C ALA A 39 -4.08 16.37 34.58
N TYR A 40 -3.16 15.76 35.32
CA TYR A 40 -1.87 16.37 35.65
C TYR A 40 -1.00 16.52 34.40
N PHE A 41 -0.90 15.50 33.55
CA PHE A 41 -0.14 15.59 32.30
C PHE A 41 -0.75 16.54 31.28
N ALA A 42 -2.09 16.63 31.22
CA ALA A 42 -2.78 17.59 30.37
C ALA A 42 -2.54 19.07 30.78
N GLY A 43 -2.17 19.31 32.04
CA GLY A 43 -1.81 20.63 32.55
C GLY A 43 -0.37 21.06 32.24
N ALA A 44 0.42 20.23 31.57
CA ALA A 44 1.80 20.56 31.20
C ALA A 44 1.85 21.65 30.11
N PRO A 45 2.93 22.46 30.06
CA PRO A 45 3.20 23.33 28.92
C PRO A 45 3.25 22.55 27.60
N GLU A 46 2.96 23.21 26.47
CA GLU A 46 2.88 22.57 25.14
C GLU A 46 4.17 21.85 24.72
N ASN A 47 5.33 22.32 25.18
CA ASN A 47 6.64 21.66 25.04
C ASN A 47 7.42 21.77 26.36
N PRO A 48 7.16 20.89 27.34
CA PRO A 48 7.81 20.98 28.64
C PRO A 48 9.27 20.56 28.53
N HIS A 49 10.14 21.27 29.25
CA HIS A 49 11.56 20.90 29.34
C HIS A 49 11.73 19.52 29.97
N ALA A 50 12.82 18.79 29.67
CA ALA A 50 13.06 17.45 30.21
C ALA A 50 13.15 17.37 31.76
N PHE A 51 13.42 18.51 32.43
CA PHE A 51 13.44 18.64 33.89
C PHE A 51 12.14 19.20 34.46
N ASP A 52 11.13 19.43 33.63
CA ASP A 52 9.80 19.81 34.09
C ASP A 52 9.24 18.70 35.00
N PRO A 53 8.57 19.05 36.11
CA PRO A 53 7.97 18.07 37.01
C PRO A 53 7.01 17.10 36.32
N HIS A 54 6.23 17.57 35.34
CA HIS A 54 5.30 16.73 34.57
C HIS A 54 6.05 15.71 33.72
N PHE A 55 7.13 16.14 33.05
CA PHE A 55 7.97 15.24 32.25
C PHE A 55 8.63 14.18 33.15
N THR A 56 9.22 14.62 34.25
CA THR A 56 9.87 13.71 35.21
C THR A 56 8.88 12.68 35.76
N GLN A 57 7.66 13.12 36.11
CA GLN A 57 6.61 12.25 36.61
C GLN A 57 6.09 11.27 35.54
N LEU A 58 5.99 11.71 34.29
CA LEU A 58 5.62 10.86 33.16
C LEU A 58 6.65 9.75 32.94
N VAL A 59 7.94 10.08 32.91
CA VAL A 59 9.04 9.11 32.77
C VAL A 59 9.03 8.09 33.91
N ASN A 60 8.81 8.53 35.15
CA ASN A 60 8.73 7.63 36.30
C ASN A 60 7.54 6.66 36.20
N SER A 61 6.38 7.18 35.77
CA SER A 61 5.16 6.38 35.62
C SER A 61 5.31 5.33 34.52
N LEU A 62 5.86 5.74 33.37
CA LEU A 62 6.17 4.87 32.24
C LEU A 62 7.26 3.83 32.57
N SER A 63 8.29 4.19 33.34
CA SER A 63 9.32 3.24 33.80
C SER A 63 8.71 2.14 34.68
N LYS A 64 7.79 2.50 35.57
CA LYS A 64 7.07 1.54 36.41
C LYS A 64 6.20 0.60 35.56
N ILE A 65 5.45 1.15 34.61
CA ILE A 65 4.64 0.35 33.67
C ILE A 65 5.52 -0.62 32.88
N ALA A 66 6.66 -0.16 32.36
CA ALA A 66 7.61 -1.02 31.63
C ALA A 66 8.13 -2.18 32.49
N GLN A 67 8.45 -1.91 33.75
CA GLN A 67 8.92 -2.93 34.69
C GLN A 67 7.82 -3.96 35.00
N GLU A 68 6.61 -3.49 35.32
CA GLU A 68 5.48 -4.38 35.63
C GLU A 68 5.06 -5.22 34.43
N ALA A 69 5.04 -4.64 33.22
CA ALA A 69 4.71 -5.35 31.99
C ALA A 69 5.74 -6.44 31.63
N LYS A 70 7.02 -6.25 32.00
CA LYS A 70 8.05 -7.30 31.87
C LYS A 70 7.88 -8.43 32.89
N GLN A 71 7.53 -8.10 34.14
CA GLN A 71 7.43 -9.07 35.23
C GLN A 71 6.11 -9.86 35.20
N ALA A 72 5.03 -9.22 34.77
CA ALA A 72 3.70 -9.81 34.70
C ALA A 72 3.00 -9.44 33.36
N PRO A 73 3.43 -10.04 32.23
CA PRO A 73 2.88 -9.73 30.90
C PRO A 73 1.36 -9.85 30.80
N SER A 74 0.76 -10.82 31.50
CA SER A 74 -0.69 -11.05 31.50
C SER A 74 -1.50 -9.89 32.09
N LEU A 75 -0.91 -9.05 32.93
CA LEU A 75 -1.57 -7.87 33.51
C LEU A 75 -1.53 -6.65 32.59
N TYR A 76 -0.74 -6.70 31.52
CA TYR A 76 -0.56 -5.64 30.54
C TYR A 76 -0.73 -6.18 29.12
N PRO A 77 -1.93 -6.68 28.75
CA PRO A 77 -2.17 -7.23 27.41
C PRO A 77 -1.89 -6.20 26.31
N LEU A 78 -2.26 -4.93 26.51
CA LEU A 78 -1.97 -3.83 25.59
C LEU A 78 -0.48 -3.59 25.39
N ALA A 79 0.38 -3.91 26.37
CA ALA A 79 1.83 -3.78 26.21
C ALA A 79 2.40 -4.82 25.25
N GLN A 80 1.71 -5.95 25.08
CA GLN A 80 2.09 -7.01 24.15
C GLN A 80 1.48 -6.84 22.75
N GLU A 81 0.57 -5.87 22.58
CA GLU A 81 0.08 -5.53 21.25
C GLU A 81 1.22 -5.03 20.36
N GLU A 82 1.27 -5.56 19.15
CA GLU A 82 2.18 -5.08 18.12
C GLU A 82 1.75 -3.67 17.68
N VAL A 83 2.68 -2.72 17.76
CA VAL A 83 2.48 -1.35 17.29
C VAL A 83 3.17 -1.16 15.95
N VAL A 84 2.47 -0.40 15.11
CA VAL A 84 3.00 0.11 13.85
C VAL A 84 3.98 1.24 14.18
N VAL A 85 5.27 0.95 14.21
CA VAL A 85 6.28 2.01 14.07
C VAL A 85 6.28 2.38 12.59
N MET A 86 5.63 3.50 12.24
CA MET A 86 5.84 4.12 10.94
C MET A 86 7.31 4.58 10.87
N LYS A 87 8.21 3.69 10.45
CA LYS A 87 9.49 4.11 9.92
C LYS A 87 9.21 4.63 8.52
N THR A 88 8.79 5.89 8.44
CA THR A 88 8.94 6.64 7.20
C THR A 88 10.44 6.67 6.90
N MET A 89 10.85 6.31 5.68
CA MET A 89 12.20 6.63 5.20
C MET A 89 12.52 8.06 5.59
N THR A 90 13.67 8.26 6.22
CA THR A 90 14.13 9.60 6.58
C THR A 90 14.22 10.44 5.30
N ASP A 91 14.16 11.76 5.42
CA ASP A 91 14.37 12.63 4.25
C ASP A 91 15.72 12.32 3.57
N GLU A 92 16.73 11.88 4.34
CA GLU A 92 18.02 11.40 3.84
C GLU A 92 17.90 10.14 2.98
N ASP A 93 17.15 9.13 3.41
CA ASP A 93 16.96 7.91 2.64
C ASP A 93 16.19 8.20 1.32
N ARG A 94 15.17 9.07 1.39
CA ARG A 94 14.40 9.50 0.20
C ARG A 94 15.32 10.22 -0.79
N GLN A 95 16.17 11.11 -0.28
CA GLN A 95 17.09 11.88 -1.09
C GLN A 95 18.22 11.02 -1.66
N SER A 96 18.62 9.96 -0.96
CA SER A 96 19.55 8.93 -1.48
C SER A 96 18.93 8.17 -2.67
N ALA A 97 17.67 7.72 -2.54
CA ALA A 97 16.95 7.02 -3.60
C ALA A 97 16.73 7.91 -4.85
N ILE A 98 16.48 9.20 -4.66
CA ILE A 98 16.40 10.18 -5.76
C ILE A 98 17.76 10.28 -6.48
N ARG A 99 18.88 10.41 -5.74
CA ARG A 99 20.22 10.52 -6.34
C ARG A 99 20.62 9.28 -7.15
N GLU A 100 20.26 8.09 -6.67
CA GLU A 100 20.51 6.84 -7.38
C GLU A 100 19.74 6.81 -8.71
N LYS A 101 18.45 7.17 -8.69
CA LYS A 101 17.62 7.25 -9.89
C LYS A 101 18.06 8.35 -10.85
N GLU A 102 18.51 9.50 -10.34
CA GLU A 102 19.13 10.57 -11.15
C GLU A 102 20.43 10.11 -11.82
N THR A 103 21.17 9.18 -11.20
CA THR A 103 22.38 8.59 -11.79
C THR A 103 22.00 7.66 -12.94
N GLY A 104 21.07 6.73 -12.72
CA GLY A 104 20.58 5.84 -13.79
C GLY A 104 19.93 6.60 -14.95
N LEU A 105 19.29 7.75 -14.68
CA LEU A 105 18.74 8.61 -15.73
C LEU A 105 19.82 9.26 -16.60
N LYS A 106 21.01 9.55 -16.05
CA LYS A 106 22.16 10.05 -16.83
C LYS A 106 22.73 8.95 -17.71
N GLU A 107 22.90 7.75 -17.16
CA GLU A 107 23.40 6.58 -17.90
C GLU A 107 22.47 6.24 -19.08
N LEU A 108 21.15 6.24 -18.86
CA LEU A 108 20.19 6.04 -19.94
C LEU A 108 20.21 7.17 -20.98
N ALA A 109 20.42 8.42 -20.57
CA ALA A 109 20.53 9.53 -21.50
C ALA A 109 21.78 9.44 -22.38
N GLU A 110 22.90 8.94 -21.83
CA GLU A 110 24.11 8.64 -22.60
C GLU A 110 23.85 7.53 -23.62
N LEU A 111 23.24 6.41 -23.21
CA LEU A 111 22.84 5.31 -24.10
C LEU A 111 21.90 5.75 -25.23
N VAL A 112 20.90 6.59 -24.92
CA VAL A 112 19.99 7.16 -25.94
C VAL A 112 20.75 8.06 -26.93
N SER A 113 21.76 8.81 -26.47
CA SER A 113 22.60 9.62 -27.35
C SER A 113 23.45 8.74 -28.26
N GLU A 114 24.07 7.69 -27.74
CA GLU A 114 24.86 6.74 -28.52
C GLU A 114 24.02 5.99 -29.57
N LEU A 115 22.79 5.59 -29.20
CA LEU A 115 21.85 4.95 -30.14
C LEU A 115 21.43 5.89 -31.26
N HIS A 116 21.13 7.16 -30.97
CA HIS A 116 20.85 8.15 -32.00
C HIS A 116 22.05 8.35 -32.94
N GLU A 117 23.26 8.53 -32.39
CA GLU A 117 24.48 8.69 -33.22
C GLU A 117 24.73 7.47 -34.12
N ARG A 118 24.45 6.27 -33.63
CA ARG A 118 24.58 5.03 -34.41
C ARG A 118 23.53 4.94 -35.51
N ILE A 119 22.27 5.28 -35.22
CA ILE A 119 21.18 5.33 -36.20
C ILE A 119 21.50 6.36 -37.29
N ASP A 120 21.85 7.60 -36.91
CA ASP A 120 22.20 8.68 -37.84
C ASP A 120 23.35 8.29 -38.78
N SER A 121 24.37 7.61 -38.23
CA SER A 121 25.50 7.10 -39.00
C SER A 121 25.08 6.05 -40.03
N LEU A 122 24.25 5.08 -39.63
CA LEU A 122 23.75 4.01 -40.51
C LEU A 122 22.77 4.53 -41.57
N GLU A 123 21.94 5.52 -41.24
CA GLU A 123 21.04 6.18 -42.22
C GLU A 123 21.79 7.01 -43.26
N SER A 124 22.98 7.51 -42.89
CA SER A 124 23.86 8.26 -43.79
C SER A 124 24.72 7.37 -44.70
N ASP A 125 24.80 6.08 -44.39
CA ASP A 125 25.52 5.10 -45.19
C ASP A 125 24.70 4.68 -46.43
N SER A 126 25.39 4.28 -47.49
CA SER A 126 24.79 3.86 -48.76
C SER A 126 24.39 2.38 -48.80
N GLU A 127 24.79 1.61 -47.78
CA GLU A 127 24.47 0.19 -47.63
C GLU A 127 23.07 -0.02 -47.01
N ASP A 128 22.47 -1.19 -47.28
CA ASP A 128 21.15 -1.54 -46.75
C ASP A 128 21.27 -2.06 -45.31
N HIS A 129 20.92 -1.20 -44.35
CA HIS A 129 20.95 -1.48 -42.91
C HIS A 129 19.54 -1.61 -42.31
N SER A 130 18.52 -1.89 -43.13
CA SER A 130 17.11 -1.83 -42.72
C SER A 130 16.78 -2.65 -41.46
N ASP A 131 17.34 -3.86 -41.34
CA ASP A 131 17.10 -4.75 -40.19
C ASP A 131 17.83 -4.27 -38.91
N GLU A 132 19.04 -3.72 -39.05
CA GLU A 132 19.81 -3.16 -37.93
C GLU A 132 19.15 -1.87 -37.42
N LEU A 133 18.73 -0.99 -38.34
CA LEU A 133 17.99 0.23 -38.02
C LEU A 133 16.68 -0.07 -37.29
N TYR A 134 15.93 -1.08 -37.73
CA TYR A 134 14.71 -1.48 -37.05
C TYR A 134 14.97 -1.99 -35.62
N SER A 135 16.02 -2.78 -35.42
CA SER A 135 16.42 -3.26 -34.09
C SER A 135 16.88 -2.11 -33.17
N LEU A 136 17.67 -1.17 -33.69
CA LEU A 136 18.17 -0.01 -32.95
C LEU A 136 17.04 0.96 -32.58
N GLN A 137 16.08 1.17 -33.48
CA GLN A 137 14.91 2.00 -33.21
C GLN A 137 14.04 1.41 -32.08
N ASN A 138 13.84 0.10 -32.06
CA ASN A 138 13.11 -0.56 -30.95
C ASN A 138 13.84 -0.40 -29.61
N GLN A 139 15.17 -0.53 -29.60
CA GLN A 139 15.97 -0.32 -28.39
C GLN A 139 15.91 1.14 -27.93
N LEU A 140 15.95 2.09 -28.86
CA LEU A 140 15.80 3.51 -28.57
C LEU A 140 14.45 3.81 -27.93
N ASP A 141 13.36 3.29 -28.50
CA ASP A 141 12.00 3.47 -27.97
C ASP A 141 11.85 2.85 -26.57
N GLU A 142 12.44 1.66 -26.34
CA GLU A 142 12.47 1.00 -25.03
C GLU A 142 13.22 1.86 -23.99
N LYS A 143 14.43 2.34 -24.32
CA LYS A 143 15.23 3.18 -23.41
C LYS A 143 14.61 4.54 -23.15
N MET A 144 13.94 5.13 -24.14
CA MET A 144 13.14 6.34 -23.96
C MET A 144 11.93 6.10 -23.02
N SER A 145 11.28 4.95 -23.11
CA SER A 145 10.20 4.55 -22.19
C SER A 145 10.71 4.32 -20.76
N GLU A 146 11.85 3.64 -20.59
CA GLU A 146 12.51 3.47 -19.29
C GLU A 146 12.88 4.82 -18.66
N MET A 147 13.44 5.75 -19.44
CA MET A 147 13.73 7.11 -19.00
C MET A 147 12.47 7.87 -18.57
N ALA A 148 11.34 7.72 -19.28
CA ALA A 148 10.09 8.35 -18.92
C ALA A 148 9.55 7.84 -17.57
N SER A 149 9.61 6.52 -17.34
CA SER A 149 9.23 5.91 -16.05
C SER A 149 10.11 6.42 -14.91
N LEU A 150 11.43 6.46 -15.09
CA LEU A 150 12.36 6.97 -14.08
C LEU A 150 12.12 8.44 -13.74
N ARG A 151 11.77 9.27 -14.73
CA ARG A 151 11.40 10.68 -14.50
C ARG A 151 10.13 10.80 -13.67
N GLU A 152 9.13 9.98 -13.96
CA GLU A 152 7.88 9.95 -13.20
C GLU A 152 8.11 9.48 -11.76
N GLU A 153 8.94 8.45 -11.57
CA GLU A 153 9.34 7.98 -10.24
C GLU A 153 10.12 9.05 -9.45
N ILE A 154 11.09 9.72 -10.06
CA ILE A 154 11.81 10.83 -9.42
C ILE A 154 10.85 11.96 -9.03
N SER A 155 9.92 12.32 -9.91
CA SER A 155 8.90 13.35 -9.63
C SER A 155 7.97 12.94 -8.49
N ALA A 156 7.56 11.66 -8.45
CA ALA A 156 6.73 11.13 -7.39
C ALA A 156 7.49 11.13 -6.05
N LEU A 157 8.74 10.71 -6.05
CA LEU A 157 9.59 10.71 -4.86
C LEU A 157 9.93 12.14 -4.37
N GLY A 158 10.05 13.11 -5.28
CA GLY A 158 10.31 14.51 -4.97
C GLY A 158 9.09 15.30 -4.47
N ALA A 159 7.88 14.72 -4.53
CA ALA A 159 6.67 15.42 -4.11
C ALA A 159 6.62 15.54 -2.56
N PRO A 160 6.25 16.73 -2.02
CA PRO A 160 6.15 16.94 -0.59
C PRO A 160 5.16 15.94 0.06
N GLY A 161 5.61 15.23 1.10
CA GLY A 161 4.76 14.31 1.86
C GLY A 161 4.72 12.86 1.38
N VAL A 162 5.46 12.50 0.32
CA VAL A 162 5.51 11.11 -0.17
C VAL A 162 6.31 10.21 0.77
N LYS A 163 5.66 9.16 1.28
CA LYS A 163 6.23 8.17 2.20
C LYS A 163 6.44 6.85 1.44
N ILE A 164 7.68 6.39 1.38
CA ILE A 164 8.02 5.10 0.76
C ILE A 164 7.76 4.00 1.80
N VAL A 165 6.98 2.99 1.42
CA VAL A 165 6.66 1.83 2.26
C VAL A 165 7.65 0.71 1.95
N THR A 166 8.57 0.41 2.88
CA THR A 166 9.45 -0.77 2.84
C THR A 166 8.78 -1.99 3.49
N GLU A 167 9.27 -3.21 3.24
CA GLU A 167 8.77 -4.47 3.87
C GLU A 167 8.73 -4.38 5.41
N GLU A 168 9.71 -3.68 5.99
CA GLU A 168 9.84 -3.42 7.42
C GLU A 168 8.82 -2.41 7.96
N SER A 169 8.26 -1.58 7.08
CA SER A 169 7.23 -0.58 7.38
C SER A 169 5.79 -1.08 7.18
N LEU A 170 5.62 -2.26 6.55
CA LEU A 170 4.31 -2.92 6.46
C LEU A 170 3.81 -3.28 7.86
N THR A 171 2.50 -3.10 8.08
CA THR A 171 1.83 -3.58 9.29
C THR A 171 2.01 -5.09 9.44
N PRO A 172 1.99 -5.67 10.65
CA PRO A 172 2.17 -7.11 10.82
C PRO A 172 1.20 -7.96 10.00
N ALA A 173 -0.04 -7.50 9.84
CA ALA A 173 -1.03 -8.16 9.01
C ALA A 173 -0.69 -8.09 7.51
N LEU A 174 -0.22 -6.95 7.01
CA LEU A 174 0.25 -6.82 5.62
C LEU A 174 1.53 -7.60 5.38
N ARG A 175 2.43 -7.68 6.37
CA ARG A 175 3.64 -8.50 6.30
C ARG A 175 3.30 -9.98 6.25
N LYS A 176 2.27 -10.42 6.98
CA LYS A 176 1.74 -11.78 6.86
C LYS A 176 1.25 -12.08 5.45
N TYR A 177 0.52 -11.13 4.82
CA TYR A 177 0.08 -11.27 3.43
C TYR A 177 1.25 -11.27 2.45
N TYR A 178 2.21 -10.36 2.63
CA TYR A 178 3.39 -10.26 1.79
C TYR A 178 4.32 -11.49 1.91
N ASN A 179 4.53 -12.01 3.13
CA ASN A 179 5.27 -13.25 3.36
C ASN A 179 4.57 -14.44 2.69
N ARG A 180 3.24 -14.51 2.77
CA ARG A 180 2.47 -15.55 2.09
C ARG A 180 2.59 -15.44 0.57
N ILE A 181 2.58 -14.23 0.01
CA ILE A 181 2.85 -14.00 -1.42
C ILE A 181 4.26 -14.52 -1.80
N LYS A 182 5.28 -14.25 -0.97
CA LYS A 182 6.64 -14.75 -1.16
C LYS A 182 6.72 -16.29 -1.10
N GLU A 183 5.94 -16.94 -0.24
CA GLU A 183 5.84 -18.40 -0.16
C GLU A 183 5.08 -19.01 -1.36
N ILE A 184 4.04 -18.33 -1.86
CA ILE A 184 3.27 -18.79 -3.02
C ILE A 184 4.15 -18.80 -4.28
N ALA A 185 5.03 -17.82 -4.46
CA ALA A 185 5.85 -17.69 -5.67
C ALA A 185 6.64 -18.97 -6.06
N PRO A 186 7.45 -19.59 -5.18
CA PRO A 186 8.16 -20.83 -5.52
C PRO A 186 7.22 -22.04 -5.67
N LEU A 187 6.13 -22.11 -4.90
CA LEU A 187 5.12 -23.19 -5.01
C LEU A 187 4.37 -23.13 -6.34
N TYR A 188 3.99 -21.92 -6.76
CA TYR A 188 3.32 -21.64 -8.03
C TYR A 188 4.22 -22.01 -9.20
N ALA A 189 5.52 -21.65 -9.15
CA ALA A 189 6.49 -22.04 -10.16
C ALA A 189 6.68 -23.57 -10.25
N SER A 190 6.75 -24.27 -9.11
CA SER A 190 6.83 -25.74 -9.07
C SER A 190 5.60 -26.39 -9.72
N LEU A 191 4.40 -25.95 -9.34
CA LEU A 191 3.15 -26.49 -9.88
C LEU A 191 2.99 -26.22 -11.38
N HIS A 192 3.47 -25.07 -11.89
CA HIS A 192 3.53 -24.81 -13.32
C HIS A 192 4.41 -25.84 -14.05
N ASN A 193 5.57 -26.17 -13.48
CA ASN A 193 6.45 -27.19 -14.04
C ASN A 193 5.82 -28.59 -14.01
N ASP A 194 5.14 -28.94 -12.92
CA ASP A 194 4.47 -30.24 -12.78
C ASP A 194 3.26 -30.36 -13.72
N VAL A 195 2.45 -29.31 -13.87
CA VAL A 195 1.34 -29.29 -14.84
C VAL A 195 1.83 -29.40 -16.29
N ALA A 196 3.01 -28.84 -16.58
CA ALA A 196 3.65 -28.95 -17.89
C ALA A 196 4.35 -30.31 -18.12
N ASN A 197 4.50 -31.15 -17.10
CA ASN A 197 5.19 -32.44 -17.21
C ASN A 197 4.32 -33.46 -17.96
N PRO A 198 4.79 -33.98 -19.13
CA PRO A 198 4.03 -34.95 -19.92
C PRO A 198 3.88 -36.31 -19.23
N ASP A 199 4.75 -36.66 -18.29
CA ASP A 199 4.77 -37.96 -17.60
C ASP A 199 3.73 -38.08 -16.48
N ILE A 200 3.11 -36.96 -16.07
CA ILE A 200 2.05 -36.97 -15.05
C ILE A 200 0.71 -37.34 -15.70
N PRO A 201 -0.03 -38.34 -15.17
CA PRO A 201 -1.35 -38.73 -15.67
C PRO A 201 -2.35 -37.56 -15.68
N MET A 202 -3.29 -37.59 -16.63
CA MET A 202 -4.25 -36.48 -16.84
C MET A 202 -5.08 -36.13 -15.61
N GLU A 203 -5.47 -37.14 -14.82
CA GLU A 203 -6.29 -36.95 -13.61
C GLU A 203 -5.48 -36.27 -12.48
N GLU A 204 -4.21 -36.63 -12.31
CA GLU A 204 -3.28 -35.98 -11.38
C GLU A 204 -2.91 -34.57 -11.86
N ARG A 205 -2.72 -34.38 -13.17
CA ARG A 205 -2.46 -33.08 -13.79
C ARG A 205 -3.61 -32.10 -13.60
N GLN A 206 -4.85 -32.58 -13.67
CA GLN A 206 -6.04 -31.77 -13.42
C GLN A 206 -6.12 -31.31 -11.96
N ALA A 207 -5.80 -32.19 -11.00
CA ALA A 207 -5.72 -31.84 -9.59
C ALA A 207 -4.62 -30.79 -9.30
N LEU A 208 -3.48 -30.88 -9.99
CA LEU A 208 -2.39 -29.89 -9.89
C LEU A 208 -2.79 -28.53 -10.49
N ALA A 209 -3.50 -28.53 -11.63
CA ALA A 209 -4.01 -27.31 -12.25
C ALA A 209 -5.05 -26.59 -11.36
N GLU A 210 -5.91 -27.33 -10.67
CA GLU A 210 -6.84 -26.76 -9.69
C GLU A 210 -6.12 -26.13 -8.49
N GLN A 211 -5.04 -26.76 -7.99
CA GLN A 211 -4.21 -26.19 -6.93
C GLN A 211 -3.50 -24.91 -7.38
N LEU A 212 -3.04 -24.90 -8.63
CA LEU A 212 -2.41 -23.73 -9.25
C LEU A 212 -3.39 -22.53 -9.33
N CYS A 213 -4.63 -22.76 -9.76
CA CYS A 213 -5.67 -21.72 -9.78
C CYS A 213 -5.97 -21.18 -8.37
N LYS A 214 -6.09 -22.06 -7.36
CA LYS A 214 -6.34 -21.64 -5.97
C LYS A 214 -5.20 -20.78 -5.42
N LEU A 215 -3.95 -21.11 -5.73
CA LEU A 215 -2.80 -20.30 -5.32
C LEU A 215 -2.74 -18.95 -6.03
N ASP A 216 -3.15 -18.87 -7.30
CA ASP A 216 -3.25 -17.59 -8.01
C ASP A 216 -4.37 -16.71 -7.42
N ASP A 217 -5.54 -17.29 -7.14
CA ASP A 217 -6.66 -16.59 -6.49
C ASP A 217 -6.24 -16.06 -5.10
N GLU A 218 -5.57 -16.89 -4.30
CA GLU A 218 -5.01 -16.49 -3.00
C GLU A 218 -4.00 -15.33 -3.17
N ARG A 219 -3.05 -15.45 -4.11
CA ARG A 219 -2.05 -14.41 -4.36
C ARG A 219 -2.68 -13.08 -4.77
N ARG A 220 -3.72 -13.11 -5.61
CA ARG A 220 -4.41 -11.90 -6.09
C ARG A 220 -5.24 -11.23 -5.00
N ASP A 221 -5.89 -12.01 -4.14
CA ASP A 221 -6.59 -11.49 -2.96
C ASP A 221 -5.61 -10.81 -1.98
N LEU A 222 -4.46 -11.43 -1.73
CA LEU A 222 -3.42 -10.86 -0.86
C LEU A 222 -2.84 -9.55 -1.43
N TRP A 223 -2.58 -9.48 -2.73
CA TRP A 223 -2.18 -8.22 -3.38
C TRP A 223 -3.28 -7.16 -3.30
N GLY A 224 -4.54 -7.52 -3.56
CA GLY A 224 -5.67 -6.60 -3.43
C GLY A 224 -5.81 -6.00 -2.03
N LYS A 225 -5.49 -6.77 -0.98
CA LYS A 225 -5.46 -6.28 0.42
C LYS A 225 -4.30 -5.30 0.68
N ILE A 226 -3.13 -5.54 0.08
CA ILE A 226 -1.97 -4.64 0.18
C ILE A 226 -2.23 -3.34 -0.58
N ASP A 227 -2.77 -3.42 -1.80
CA ASP A 227 -3.08 -2.26 -2.65
C ASP A 227 -4.18 -1.40 -2.01
N ALA A 228 -5.24 -2.00 -1.48
CA ALA A 228 -6.29 -1.28 -0.77
C ALA A 228 -5.75 -0.50 0.44
N TRP A 229 -4.76 -1.04 1.16
CA TRP A 229 -4.10 -0.33 2.24
C TRP A 229 -3.20 0.81 1.73
N ALA A 230 -2.39 0.57 0.69
CA ALA A 230 -1.50 1.56 0.11
C ALA A 230 -2.26 2.78 -0.45
N GLU A 231 -3.45 2.57 -0.99
CA GLU A 231 -4.35 3.62 -1.47
C GLU A 231 -5.13 4.36 -0.36
N GLY A 232 -4.86 4.05 0.91
CA GLY A 232 -5.58 4.63 2.06
C GLY A 232 -7.03 4.15 2.19
N LYS A 233 -7.39 3.05 1.54
CA LYS A 233 -8.73 2.42 1.52
C LYS A 233 -8.83 1.19 2.45
N GLY A 234 -7.79 0.89 3.23
CA GLY A 234 -7.70 -0.31 4.05
C GLY A 234 -7.94 -0.07 5.55
N THR A 235 -9.00 -0.67 6.09
CA THR A 235 -9.10 -1.04 7.50
C THR A 235 -8.98 -2.56 7.57
N LEU A 236 -8.05 -3.08 8.37
CA LEU A 236 -8.00 -4.49 8.74
C LEU A 236 -9.32 -4.81 9.46
N GLU A 237 -10.15 -5.68 8.90
CA GLU A 237 -11.52 -5.88 9.39
C GLU A 237 -11.55 -6.30 10.87
N LEU A 238 -12.39 -5.62 11.64
CA LEU A 238 -13.35 -6.29 12.50
C LEU A 238 -14.76 -5.86 12.05
N GLU A 239 -15.66 -6.85 12.05
CA GLU A 239 -17.09 -6.95 11.67
C GLU A 239 -18.07 -5.76 11.91
N ALA A 240 -17.70 -4.50 11.69
CA ALA A 240 -18.61 -3.36 11.86
C ALA A 240 -19.00 -2.67 10.55
N GLU A 241 -20.29 -2.32 10.45
CA GLU A 241 -20.99 -1.76 9.29
C GLU A 241 -20.36 -0.46 8.73
N ARG A 242 -20.56 -0.23 7.42
CA ARG A 242 -19.96 0.86 6.64
C ARG A 242 -20.16 2.25 7.26
N PRO A 243 -19.17 3.15 7.20
CA PRO A 243 -19.35 4.53 7.63
C PRO A 243 -20.24 5.30 6.66
N VAL A 244 -21.13 6.12 7.22
CA VAL A 244 -22.07 7.00 6.52
C VAL A 244 -21.30 8.16 5.88
N PHE A 245 -21.69 8.57 4.67
CA PHE A 245 -21.15 9.77 4.02
C PHE A 245 -21.22 11.00 4.93
N SER A 246 -20.27 11.94 4.76
CA SER A 246 -20.21 13.16 5.56
C SER A 246 -21.57 13.89 5.60
N GLU A 247 -21.96 14.45 6.75
CA GLU A 247 -23.16 15.30 6.84
C GLU A 247 -22.95 16.68 6.20
N ASN A 248 -21.69 17.06 5.93
CA ASN A 248 -21.38 18.29 5.22
C ASN A 248 -21.74 18.15 3.73
N THR A 249 -22.75 18.88 3.27
CA THR A 249 -23.34 18.77 1.93
C THR A 249 -22.33 18.97 0.79
N VAL A 250 -21.34 19.84 0.97
CA VAL A 250 -20.29 20.10 -0.03
C VAL A 250 -19.31 18.93 -0.10
N VAL A 251 -18.89 18.41 1.06
CA VAL A 251 -17.97 17.27 1.14
C VAL A 251 -18.66 15.99 0.65
N ARG A 252 -19.93 15.78 1.03
CA ARG A 252 -20.79 14.68 0.57
C ARG A 252 -20.96 14.68 -0.95
N GLY A 253 -21.20 15.85 -1.55
CA GLY A 253 -21.30 15.98 -3.00
C GLY A 253 -20.00 15.59 -3.73
N ILE A 254 -18.84 15.97 -3.17
CA ILE A 254 -17.53 15.60 -3.73
C ILE A 254 -17.25 14.10 -3.57
N GLU A 255 -17.63 13.50 -2.45
CA GLU A 255 -17.50 12.06 -2.18
C GLU A 255 -18.36 11.23 -3.14
N ILE A 256 -19.62 11.62 -3.34
CA ILE A 256 -20.53 10.94 -4.28
C ILE A 256 -20.04 11.10 -5.72
N ALA A 257 -19.61 12.30 -6.15
CA ALA A 257 -19.11 12.52 -7.50
C ALA A 257 -17.85 11.67 -7.81
N ARG A 258 -16.94 11.55 -6.85
CA ARG A 258 -15.75 10.69 -6.97
C ARG A 258 -16.13 9.21 -6.99
N ARG A 259 -17.14 8.79 -6.22
CA ARG A 259 -17.65 7.41 -6.22
C ARG A 259 -18.32 7.07 -7.55
N MET A 260 -19.14 7.95 -8.09
CA MET A 260 -19.77 7.80 -9.41
C MET A 260 -18.74 7.69 -10.53
N LYS A 261 -17.68 8.53 -10.52
CA LYS A 261 -16.60 8.45 -11.51
C LYS A 261 -15.95 7.06 -11.53
N ARG A 262 -15.62 6.53 -10.34
CA ARG A 262 -15.03 5.19 -10.20
C ARG A 262 -16.00 4.07 -10.59
N LEU A 263 -17.29 4.18 -10.27
CA LEU A 263 -18.30 3.20 -10.68
C LEU A 263 -18.43 3.13 -12.20
N LYS A 264 -18.45 4.27 -12.90
CA LYS A 264 -18.48 4.31 -14.38
C LYS A 264 -17.27 3.64 -15.01
N GLU A 265 -16.09 3.84 -14.45
CA GLU A 265 -14.84 3.21 -14.89
C GLU A 265 -14.82 1.70 -14.61
N ASN A 266 -15.27 1.28 -13.42
CA ASN A 266 -15.38 -0.14 -13.06
C ASN A 266 -16.42 -0.89 -13.92
N ILE A 267 -17.51 -0.23 -14.30
CA ILE A 267 -18.50 -0.76 -15.25
C ILE A 267 -17.85 -0.96 -16.61
N ALA A 268 -17.13 0.03 -17.13
CA ALA A 268 -16.45 -0.07 -18.44
C ALA A 268 -15.44 -1.22 -18.45
N ASN A 269 -14.62 -1.34 -17.41
CA ASN A 269 -13.62 -2.40 -17.29
C ASN A 269 -14.25 -3.79 -17.13
N SER A 270 -15.35 -3.89 -16.37
CA SER A 270 -16.06 -5.16 -16.17
C SER A 270 -16.82 -5.58 -17.45
N LYS A 271 -17.34 -4.64 -18.24
CA LYS A 271 -17.92 -4.91 -19.57
C LYS A 271 -16.85 -5.40 -20.55
N ALA A 272 -15.69 -4.74 -20.61
CA ALA A 272 -14.58 -5.20 -21.44
C ALA A 272 -14.06 -6.59 -21.03
N SER A 273 -14.06 -6.88 -19.72
CA SER A 273 -13.74 -8.21 -19.18
C SER A 273 -14.78 -9.26 -19.56
N ALA A 274 -16.07 -8.92 -19.57
CA ALA A 274 -17.14 -9.81 -19.99
C ALA A 274 -17.02 -10.13 -21.49
N GLU A 275 -16.83 -9.12 -22.34
CA GLU A 275 -16.66 -9.30 -23.79
C GLU A 275 -15.46 -10.18 -24.14
N ARG A 276 -14.33 -10.02 -23.44
CA ARG A 276 -13.15 -10.88 -23.62
C ARG A 276 -13.43 -12.31 -23.15
N ALA A 277 -14.07 -12.48 -21.99
CA ALA A 277 -14.40 -13.79 -21.46
C ALA A 277 -15.44 -14.53 -22.33
N GLU A 278 -16.34 -13.80 -22.98
CA GLU A 278 -17.30 -14.33 -23.94
C GLU A 278 -16.62 -14.82 -25.23
N LYS A 279 -15.72 -14.01 -25.80
CA LYS A 279 -14.90 -14.40 -26.96
C LYS A 279 -14.03 -15.63 -26.69
N ASP A 280 -13.53 -15.76 -25.48
CA ASP A 280 -12.66 -16.86 -25.04
C ASP A 280 -13.45 -18.10 -24.56
N GLY A 281 -14.79 -18.07 -24.56
CA GLY A 281 -15.63 -19.18 -24.08
C GLY A 281 -15.57 -19.44 -22.56
N LYS A 282 -15.03 -18.50 -21.77
CA LYS A 282 -14.82 -18.61 -20.32
C LYS A 282 -16.08 -18.24 -19.53
N LYS A 283 -17.06 -19.16 -19.53
CA LYS A 283 -18.41 -18.95 -18.96
C LYS A 283 -18.45 -18.44 -17.51
N THR A 284 -17.58 -18.94 -16.63
CA THR A 284 -17.55 -18.50 -15.22
C THR A 284 -17.02 -17.09 -15.06
N VAL A 285 -15.99 -16.74 -15.84
CA VAL A 285 -15.39 -15.39 -15.84
C VAL A 285 -16.37 -14.37 -16.42
N TYR A 286 -17.11 -14.77 -17.46
CA TYR A 286 -18.20 -13.99 -18.02
C TYR A 286 -19.30 -13.72 -16.98
N ALA A 287 -19.84 -14.77 -16.34
CA ALA A 287 -20.88 -14.63 -15.33
C ALA A 287 -20.46 -13.72 -14.17
N ASN A 288 -19.22 -13.85 -13.70
CA ASN A 288 -18.67 -13.00 -12.64
C ASN A 288 -18.43 -11.54 -13.09
N ALA A 289 -18.10 -11.31 -14.35
CA ALA A 289 -17.97 -9.97 -14.91
C ALA A 289 -19.35 -9.29 -15.05
N VAL A 290 -20.37 -10.02 -15.51
CA VAL A 290 -21.74 -9.52 -15.63
C VAL A 290 -22.34 -9.20 -14.25
N ALA A 291 -22.20 -10.09 -13.26
CA ALA A 291 -22.70 -9.84 -11.91
C ALA A 291 -22.06 -8.60 -11.25
N ARG A 292 -20.78 -8.30 -11.57
CA ARG A 292 -20.11 -7.07 -11.12
C ARG A 292 -20.69 -5.83 -11.79
N VAL A 293 -20.96 -5.89 -13.10
CA VAL A 293 -21.60 -4.79 -13.85
C VAL A 293 -22.96 -4.45 -13.25
N GLU A 294 -23.83 -5.44 -13.04
CA GLU A 294 -25.17 -5.23 -12.47
C GLU A 294 -25.10 -4.55 -11.10
N LYS A 295 -24.18 -5.00 -10.24
CA LYS A 295 -23.98 -4.42 -8.90
C LYS A 295 -23.51 -2.96 -8.97
N TYR A 296 -22.56 -2.64 -9.86
CA TYR A 296 -22.07 -1.28 -10.02
C TYR A 296 -23.09 -0.35 -10.65
N GLU A 297 -23.91 -0.84 -11.59
CA GLU A 297 -24.99 -0.07 -12.22
C GLU A 297 -26.11 0.25 -11.22
N ALA A 298 -26.48 -0.69 -10.34
CA ALA A 298 -27.44 -0.44 -9.27
C ALA A 298 -26.95 0.61 -8.28
N GLU A 299 -25.70 0.51 -7.83
CA GLU A 299 -25.09 1.49 -6.91
C GLU A 299 -24.96 2.87 -7.56
N LEU A 300 -24.62 2.92 -8.85
CA LEU A 300 -24.52 4.17 -9.59
C LEU A 300 -25.88 4.87 -9.70
N ALA A 301 -26.95 4.12 -9.97
CA ALA A 301 -28.31 4.66 -10.07
C ALA A 301 -28.80 5.24 -8.73
N GLU A 302 -28.45 4.60 -7.61
CA GLU A 302 -28.81 5.08 -6.27
C GLU A 302 -28.11 6.40 -5.93
N LEU A 303 -26.82 6.51 -6.24
CA LEU A 303 -26.02 7.72 -6.02
C LEU A 303 -26.42 8.87 -6.97
N GLU A 304 -26.77 8.56 -8.22
CA GLU A 304 -27.31 9.53 -9.18
C GLU A 304 -28.66 10.08 -8.70
N LYS A 305 -29.50 9.23 -8.12
CA LYS A 305 -30.76 9.65 -7.49
C LYS A 305 -30.51 10.54 -6.27
N GLU A 306 -29.55 10.20 -5.41
CA GLU A 306 -29.20 10.99 -4.23
C GLU A 306 -28.68 12.40 -4.60
N ILE A 307 -27.79 12.52 -5.59
CA ILE A 307 -27.34 13.83 -6.09
C ILE A 307 -28.50 14.62 -6.70
N SER A 308 -29.38 13.98 -7.47
CA SER A 308 -30.52 14.68 -8.08
C SER A 308 -31.48 15.25 -7.03
N VAL A 309 -31.68 14.55 -5.91
CA VAL A 309 -32.50 15.01 -4.78
C VAL A 309 -31.81 16.16 -4.04
N GLN A 310 -30.49 16.10 -3.83
CA GLN A 310 -29.73 17.18 -3.19
C GLN A 310 -29.64 18.43 -4.06
N ALA A 311 -29.52 18.28 -5.38
CA ALA A 311 -29.49 19.41 -6.32
C ALA A 311 -30.85 20.12 -6.41
N ASN A 312 -31.96 19.38 -6.33
CA ASN A 312 -33.31 19.94 -6.34
C ASN A 312 -33.72 20.58 -4.99
N ALA A 313 -33.07 20.23 -3.88
CA ALA A 313 -33.31 20.82 -2.57
C ALA A 313 -32.53 22.12 -2.30
N ALA A 314 -31.56 22.44 -3.17
CA ALA A 314 -30.69 23.62 -3.06
C ALA A 314 -31.04 24.75 -4.05
N GLY A 315 -32.09 24.58 -4.87
CA GLY A 315 -32.67 25.59 -5.77
C GLY A 315 -34.02 26.09 -5.26
#